data_AF-A0A8J6ZSN2-F1
#
_entry.id   AF-A0A8J6ZSN2-F1
#
_cell.length_a   1.000
_cell.length_b   1.000
_cell.length_c   1.000
_cell.angle_alpha   90.00
_cell.angle_beta   90.00
_cell.angle_gamma   90.00
#
_symmetry.space_group_name_H-M   'P 1'
#
loop_
_entity.id
_entity.type
_entity.pdbx_description
1 polymer ?
#
loop_
_entity_poly.entity_id
_entity_poly.type
_entity_poly.pdbx_seq_one_letter_code
_entity_poly.pdbx_strand_id
1 'polypeptide(L)' 'MSKDNRGNPEIKNHGFKTDRDKPLTEYIHLRVTKEMKEEVKAKDDPPEFCRRAIQKALDEEKE' A
#
# COMPACT_ATOMS: atom_id res chain seq x y z
N MET A 1 -31.62 -13.38 -26.98
CA MET A 1 -30.95 -13.43 -25.67
C MET A 1 -30.93 -12.01 -25.12
N SER A 2 -31.82 -11.70 -24.18
CA SER A 2 -31.91 -10.36 -23.57
C SER A 2 -30.63 -10.11 -22.77
N LYS A 3 -29.89 -9.05 -23.08
CA LYS A 3 -28.68 -8.67 -22.33
C LYS A 3 -29.11 -8.25 -20.93
N ASP A 4 -28.74 -9.03 -19.94
CA ASP A 4 -28.92 -8.68 -18.54
C ASP A 4 -28.09 -7.43 -18.20
N ASN A 5 -28.72 -6.26 -18.24
CA ASN A 5 -28.12 -4.96 -17.89
C ASN A 5 -28.09 -4.72 -16.37
N ARG A 6 -27.82 -5.77 -15.58
CA ARG A 6 -27.88 -5.71 -14.11
C ARG A 6 -26.59 -5.18 -13.45
N GLY A 7 -25.53 -4.94 -14.24
CA GLY A 7 -24.29 -4.33 -13.76
C GLY A 7 -24.34 -2.81 -13.79
N ASN A 8 -23.82 -2.14 -12.76
CA ASN A 8 -23.66 -0.69 -12.79
C ASN A 8 -22.65 -0.29 -13.90
N PRO A 9 -23.07 0.42 -14.95
CA PRO A 9 -22.18 0.83 -16.05
C PRO A 9 -21.05 1.78 -15.61
N GLU A 10 -21.19 2.43 -14.45
CA GLU A 10 -20.21 3.38 -13.90
C GLU A 10 -19.13 2.72 -13.04
N ILE A 11 -19.17 1.39 -12.86
CA ILE A 11 -18.20 0.64 -12.03
C ILE A 11 -16.73 0.93 -12.41
N LYS A 12 -16.46 1.22 -13.69
CA LYS A 12 -15.12 1.55 -14.20
C LYS A 12 -14.54 2.86 -13.61
N ASN A 13 -15.40 3.75 -13.11
CA ASN A 13 -15.00 5.03 -12.52
C ASN A 13 -14.72 4.94 -11.01
N HIS A 14 -15.08 3.83 -10.36
CA HIS A 14 -14.93 3.62 -8.91
C HIS A 14 -13.75 2.69 -8.55
N GLY A 15 -12.84 2.44 -9.49
CA GLY A 15 -11.63 1.65 -9.22
C GLY A 15 -10.65 2.41 -8.32
N PHE A 16 -9.99 1.69 -7.39
CA PHE A 16 -8.89 2.24 -6.61
C PHE A 16 -7.76 2.67 -7.56
N LYS A 17 -7.47 3.96 -7.61
CA LYS A 17 -6.32 4.51 -8.34
C LYS A 17 -5.16 4.68 -7.37
N THR A 18 -3.95 4.42 -7.84
CA THR A 18 -2.73 4.58 -7.07
C THR A 18 -1.75 5.35 -7.94
N ASP A 19 -1.12 6.39 -7.40
CA ASP A 19 -0.13 7.21 -8.09
C ASP A 19 1.30 6.63 -8.01
N ARG A 20 1.44 5.33 -7.70
CA ARG A 20 2.73 4.66 -7.53
C ARG A 20 3.33 4.26 -8.88
N ASP A 21 4.63 4.51 -9.05
CA ASP A 21 5.38 4.14 -10.26
C ASP A 21 5.46 2.63 -10.49
N LYS A 22 5.54 1.86 -9.40
CA LYS A 22 5.69 0.39 -9.44
C LYS A 22 4.60 -0.31 -8.62
N PRO A 23 4.07 -1.45 -9.10
CA PRO A 23 3.12 -2.24 -8.35
C PRO A 23 3.78 -2.90 -7.14
N LEU A 24 3.01 -3.06 -6.07
CA LEU A 24 3.44 -3.77 -4.86
C LEU A 24 3.03 -5.23 -4.98
N THR A 25 3.97 -6.11 -5.32
CA THR A 25 3.70 -7.54 -5.50
C THR A 25 4.19 -8.40 -4.33
N GLU A 26 5.16 -7.89 -3.56
CA GLU A 26 5.88 -8.66 -2.54
C GLU A 26 5.55 -8.23 -1.10
N TYR A 27 5.76 -9.16 -0.16
CA TYR A 27 5.57 -8.94 1.28
C TYR A 27 6.89 -9.10 2.05
N ILE A 28 7.06 -8.29 3.09
CA ILE A 28 8.18 -8.39 4.04
C ILE A 28 7.62 -8.79 5.41
N HIS A 29 8.11 -9.91 5.96
CA HIS A 29 7.75 -10.38 7.30
C HIS A 29 8.88 -10.04 8.29
N LEU A 30 8.65 -9.04 9.14
CA LEU A 30 9.63 -8.56 10.12
C LEU A 30 9.11 -8.72 11.56
N ARG A 31 10.00 -9.11 12.48
CA ARG A 31 9.75 -9.04 13.93
C ARG A 31 10.17 -7.67 14.44
N VAL A 32 9.29 -7.03 15.20
CA VAL A 32 9.43 -5.66 15.72
C VAL A 32 9.12 -5.62 17.21
N THR A 33 9.62 -4.62 17.94
CA THR A 33 9.26 -4.42 19.35
C THR A 33 7.79 -4.01 19.49
N LYS A 34 7.25 -4.13 20.71
CA LYS A 34 5.87 -3.75 21.00
C LYS A 34 5.67 -2.25 20.79
N GLU A 35 6.57 -1.41 21.30
CA GLU A 35 6.45 0.05 21.16
C GLU A 35 6.45 0.44 19.68
N MET A 36 7.36 -0.14 18.88
CA MET A 36 7.46 0.18 17.46
C MET A 36 6.17 -0.18 16.70
N LYS A 37 5.55 -1.31 17.04
CA LYS A 37 4.26 -1.69 16.45
C LYS A 37 3.14 -0.70 16.79
N GLU A 38 3.12 -0.20 18.03
CA GLU A 38 2.12 0.77 18.48
C GLU A 38 2.33 2.13 17.80
N GLU A 39 3.56 2.61 17.71
CA GLU A 39 3.91 3.86 17.02
C GLU A 39 3.60 3.82 15.52
N VAL A 40 3.92 2.71 14.85
CA VAL A 40 3.61 2.53 13.42
C VAL A 40 2.10 2.50 13.20
N LYS A 41 1.35 1.80 14.05
CA LYS A 41 -0.12 1.73 13.96
C LYS A 41 -0.80 3.07 14.21
N ALA A 42 -0.18 3.95 14.99
CA ALA A 42 -0.70 5.28 15.26
C ALA A 42 -0.51 6.27 14.07
N LYS A 43 0.19 5.88 13.00
CA LYS A 43 0.33 6.71 11.79
C LYS A 43 -0.92 6.62 10.91
N ASP A 44 -1.17 7.68 10.13
CA ASP A 44 -2.30 7.74 9.19
C ASP A 44 -2.22 6.69 8.07
N ASP A 45 -1.02 6.42 7.57
CA ASP A 45 -0.74 5.34 6.60
C ASP A 45 0.46 4.51 7.07
N PRO A 46 0.24 3.51 7.94
CA PRO A 46 1.30 2.67 8.46
C PRO A 46 2.09 1.90 7.36
N PRO A 47 1.44 1.27 6.36
CA PRO A 47 2.15 0.61 5.27
C PRO A 47 3.07 1.54 4.47
N GLU A 48 2.61 2.75 4.13
CA GLU A 48 3.41 3.71 3.37
C GLU A 48 4.52 4.33 4.22
N PHE A 49 4.28 4.53 5.52
CA PHE A 49 5.33 4.90 6.47
C PHE A 49 6.47 3.88 6.48
N CYS A 50 6.16 2.59 6.66
CA CYS A 50 7.15 1.53 6.67
C CYS A 50 7.93 1.47 5.34
N ARG A 51 7.23 1.59 4.20
CA ARG A 51 7.88 1.56 2.88
C ARG A 51 8.85 2.72 2.68
N ARG A 52 8.46 3.95 3.05
CA ARG A 52 9.34 5.12 2.98
C ARG A 52 10.56 4.99 3.90
N ALA A 53 10.36 4.50 5.12
CA ALA A 53 11.45 4.30 6.08
C ALA A 53 12.47 3.27 5.56
N ILE A 54 12.00 2.14 5.02
CA ILE A 54 12.87 1.11 4.44
C ILE A 54 13.60 1.66 3.21
N GLN A 55 12.90 2.35 2.31
CA GLN A 55 13.51 2.92 1.10
C GLN A 55 14.61 3.92 1.47
N LYS A 56 14.35 4.81 2.43
CA LYS A 56 15.32 5.77 2.92
C LYS A 56 16.58 5.08 3.46
N ALA A 57 16.43 4.06 4.30
CA ALA A 57 17.57 3.31 4.84
C ALA A 57 18.38 2.61 3.73
N LEU A 58 17.71 2.03 2.73
CA LEU A 58 18.38 1.40 1.59
C LEU A 58 19.11 2.39 0.69
N ASP A 59 18.64 3.63 0.61
CA ASP A 59 19.30 4.68 -0.16
C ASP A 59 20.52 5.22 0.59
N GLU A 60 20.42 5.39 1.92
CA GLU A 60 21.56 5.76 2.78
C GLU A 60 22.68 4.72 2.78
N GLU A 61 22.39 3.42 2.65
CA GLU A 61 23.42 2.37 2.54
C GLU A 61 24.16 2.34 1.19
N LYS A 62 23.62 3.01 0.16
CA LYS A 62 24.22 3.05 -1.18
C LYS A 62 25.10 4.28 -1.39
N GLU A 63 25.03 5.27 -0.51
CA GLU A 63 25.91 6.44 -0.48
C GLU A 63 27.25 6.10 0.17
#